data_AF-A0AAU1WNQ3-F1
#
_entry.id   AF-A0AAU1WNQ3-F1
#
_cell.length_a   1.000
_cell.length_b   1.000
_cell.length_c   1.000
_cell.angle_alpha   90.00
_cell.angle_beta   90.00
_cell.angle_gamma   90.00
#
_symmetry.space_group_name_H-M   'P 1'
#
loop_
_entity.id
_entity.type
_entity.pdbx_description
1 polymer ?
#
loop_
_entity_poly.entity_id
_entity_poly.type
_entity_poly.pdbx_seq_one_letter_code
_entity_poly.pdbx_strand_id
1 'polypeptide(L)' 'MNTFNQHLDQEYRAHELHELLGMPTDEASVNATRSRLGRLTRQGFLTQPGRGRYQKRT' A
#
# COMPACT_ATOMS: atom_id res chain seq x y z
N MET A 1 -0.16 -2.00 -16.50
CA MET A 1 -1.24 -2.35 -15.55
C MET A 1 -0.70 -2.16 -14.13
N ASN A 2 -1.41 -1.43 -13.26
CA ASN A 2 -1.03 -1.32 -11.84
C ASN A 2 -1.46 -2.61 -11.12
N THR A 3 -0.52 -3.42 -10.64
CA THR A 3 -0.81 -4.64 -9.85
C THR A 3 -1.72 -4.35 -8.66
N PHE A 4 -1.59 -3.16 -8.06
CA PHE A 4 -2.47 -2.69 -6.97
C PHE A 4 -3.96 -2.59 -7.36
N ASN A 5 -4.28 -2.38 -8.64
CA ASN A 5 -5.65 -2.35 -9.13
C ASN A 5 -6.22 -3.74 -9.44
N GLN A 6 -5.38 -4.78 -9.52
CA GLN A 6 -5.83 -6.16 -9.77
C GLN A 6 -6.35 -6.85 -8.50
N HIS A 7 -6.07 -6.29 -7.32
CA HIS A 7 -6.42 -6.87 -6.03
C HIS A 7 -7.22 -5.88 -5.18
N LEU A 8 -8.41 -5.49 -5.67
CA LEU A 8 -9.25 -4.45 -5.03
C LEU A 8 -9.62 -4.81 -3.58
N ASP A 9 -9.84 -6.09 -3.29
CA ASP A 9 -10.22 -6.58 -1.96
C ASP A 9 -9.02 -6.97 -1.08
N GLN A 10 -7.79 -6.93 -1.61
CA GLN A 10 -6.63 -7.37 -0.85
C GLN A 10 -6.07 -6.24 0.01
N GLU A 11 -5.84 -6.55 1.28
CA GLU A 11 -5.15 -5.67 2.20
C GLU A 11 -3.63 -5.87 2.07
N TYR A 12 -2.89 -4.77 2.03
CA TYR A 12 -1.43 -4.80 1.96
C TYR A 12 -0.79 -3.97 3.06
N ARG A 13 0.31 -4.47 3.60
CA ARG A 13 1.36 -3.66 4.23
C ARG A 13 2.28 -3.10 3.16
N ALA A 14 2.97 -2.01 3.49
CA ALA A 14 3.94 -1.39 2.58
C ALA A 14 5.06 -2.36 2.13
N HIS A 15 5.51 -3.26 3.03
CA HIS A 15 6.53 -4.26 2.70
C HIS A 15 5.99 -5.32 1.73
N GLU A 16 4.81 -5.88 2.00
CA GLU A 16 4.16 -6.87 1.13
C GLU A 16 3.92 -6.33 -0.29
N LEU A 17 3.62 -5.03 -0.39
CA LEU A 17 3.50 -4.36 -1.68
C LEU A 17 4.84 -4.32 -2.44
N HIS A 18 5.95 -4.12 -1.74
CA HIS A 18 7.27 -4.14 -2.38
C HIS A 18 7.66 -5.54 -2.84
N GLU A 19 7.39 -6.57 -2.04
CA GLU A 19 7.61 -7.97 -2.44
C GLU A 19 6.79 -8.33 -3.68
N LEU A 20 5.51 -7.96 -3.70
CA LEU A 20 4.62 -8.22 -4.84
C LEU A 20 5.07 -7.51 -6.12
N LEU A 21 5.63 -6.30 -5.99
CA LEU A 21 6.06 -5.47 -7.12
C LEU A 21 7.54 -5.67 -7.49
N GLY A 22 8.28 -6.51 -6.77
CA GLY A 22 9.74 -6.66 -6.94
C GLY A 22 10.50 -5.35 -6.67
N MET A 23 9.98 -4.49 -5.80
CA MET A 23 10.60 -3.21 -5.43
C MET A 23 11.61 -3.37 -4.29
N PRO A 24 12.60 -2.46 -4.14
CA PRO A 24 13.57 -2.51 -3.05
C PRO A 24 12.92 -2.54 -1.67
N THR A 25 13.24 -3.54 -0.86
CA THR A 25 12.67 -3.74 0.49
C THR A 25 13.48 -3.08 1.60
N ASP A 26 14.47 -2.24 1.25
CA ASP A 26 15.22 -1.45 2.22
C ASP A 26 14.27 -0.50 2.98
N GLU A 27 14.66 -0.17 4.20
CA GLU A 27 13.80 0.56 5.13
C GLU A 27 13.40 1.94 4.60
N ALA A 28 14.29 2.65 3.91
CA ALA A 28 14.00 3.98 3.38
C ALA A 28 12.92 3.91 2.28
N SER A 29 13.05 2.95 1.36
CA SER A 29 12.06 2.69 0.31
C SER A 29 10.70 2.31 0.88
N VAL A 30 10.66 1.40 1.86
CA VAL A 30 9.39 0.97 2.49
C VAL A 30 8.74 2.11 3.28
N ASN A 31 9.52 2.94 3.98
CA ASN A 31 9.00 4.07 4.74
C ASN A 31 8.45 5.19 3.84
N ALA A 32 9.07 5.43 2.68
CA ALA A 32 8.54 6.34 1.66
C ALA A 32 7.16 5.87 1.15
N THR A 33 7.03 4.59 0.83
CA THR A 33 5.75 3.98 0.42
C THR A 33 4.72 4.04 1.53
N ARG A 34 5.07 3.71 2.78
CA ARG A 34 4.17 3.82 3.94
C ARG A 34 3.62 5.24 4.10
N SER A 35 4.48 6.25 3.96
CA SER A 35 4.09 7.66 4.03
C SER A 35 3.12 8.03 2.91
N ARG A 36 3.37 7.56 1.68
CA ARG A 36 2.47 7.77 0.53
C ARG A 36 1.12 7.09 0.74
N LEU A 37 1.11 5.85 1.20
CA LEU A 37 -0.13 5.10 1.48
C LEU A 37 -0.95 5.82 2.56
N GLY A 38 -0.31 6.31 3.63
CA GLY A 38 -0.99 7.13 4.64
C GLY A 38 -1.63 8.41 4.08
N ARG A 39 -0.95 9.10 3.15
CA ARG A 39 -1.56 10.25 2.44
C ARG A 39 -2.76 9.86 1.60
N LEU A 40 -2.67 8.76 0.85
CA LEU A 40 -3.77 8.27 0.01
C LEU A 40 -4.98 7.82 0.84
N THR A 41 -4.78 7.26 2.03
CA THR A 41 -5.86 6.99 2.99
C THR A 41 -6.55 8.27 3.44
N ARG A 42 -5.77 9.32 3.81
CA ARG A 42 -6.34 10.62 4.22
C ARG A 42 -7.10 11.32 3.11
N GLN A 43 -6.73 11.09 1.85
CA GLN A 43 -7.43 11.60 0.68
C GLN A 43 -8.66 10.77 0.29
N GLY A 44 -8.90 9.64 0.97
CA GLY A 44 -10.04 8.76 0.72
C GLY A 44 -9.88 7.83 -0.48
N PHE A 45 -8.68 7.72 -1.07
CA PHE A 45 -8.42 6.74 -2.13
C PHE A 45 -8.26 5.31 -1.57
N LEU A 46 -7.77 5.20 -0.34
CA LEU A 46 -7.57 3.93 0.36
C LEU A 46 -8.36 3.91 1.66
N THR A 47 -8.76 2.72 2.08
CA THR A 47 -9.20 2.45 3.45
C THR A 47 -8.02 1.93 4.28
N GLN A 48 -8.13 2.06 5.61
CA GLN A 48 -7.17 1.51 6.55
C GLN A 48 -7.90 0.56 7.50
N PRO A 49 -8.10 -0.71 7.10
CA PRO A 49 -8.85 -1.69 7.88
C PRO A 49 -8.12 -2.12 9.16
N GLY A 50 -6.79 -1.90 9.22
CA GLY A 50 -5.98 -2.16 10.41
C GLY A 50 -4.69 -1.36 10.41
N ARG A 51 -3.99 -1.33 11.55
CA ARG A 51 -2.75 -0.57 11.70
C ARG A 51 -1.71 -1.01 10.66
N GLY A 52 -1.30 -0.08 9.80
CA GLY A 52 -0.31 -0.34 8.76
C GLY A 52 -0.80 -1.23 7.61
N ARG A 53 -2.11 -1.50 7.53
CA ARG A 53 -2.77 -2.20 6.43
C ARG A 53 -3.53 -1.20 5.58
N TYR A 54 -3.47 -1.37 4.27
CA TYR A 54 -4.07 -0.47 3.30
C TYR A 54 -4.84 -1.30 2.28
N GLN A 55 -6.04 -0.86 1.95
CA GLN A 55 -6.89 -1.50 0.95
C GLN A 55 -7.45 -0.42 0.04
N LYS A 56 -7.66 -0.75 -1.24
CA LYS A 56 -8.25 0.20 -2.18
C LYS A 56 -9.71 0.43 -1.82
N ARG A 57 -10.14 1.71 -1.81
CA ARG A 57 -11.56 2.02 -1.69
C ARG A 57 -12.23 1.78 -3.06
N THR A 58 -13.25 0.92 -3.08
CA THR A 58 -14.08 0.65 -4.26
C THR A 58 -14.85 1.89 -4.68
#